data_AF-A0A401W3L7-F1
#
_entry.id   AF-A0A401W3L7-F1
#
_cell.length_a   1.000
_cell.length_b   1.000
_cell.length_c   1.000
_cell.angle_alpha   90.00
_cell.angle_beta   90.00
_cell.angle_gamma   90.00
#
_symmetry.space_group_name_H-M   'P 1'
#
loop_
_entity.id
_entity.type
_entity.pdbx_description
1 polymer ?
#
loop_
_entity_poly.entity_id
_entity_poly.type
_entity_poly.pdbx_seq_one_letter_code
_entity_poly.pdbx_strand_id
1 'polypeptide(L)'
;MEQQLRRHHWPLYGIRIRTPRLELSLPGLGLLDDLASVAADGVHDAADMPFTVPWTDVTPEERGRATFLHVLRTVAEWRPESWTLSLAVTRDGKAVGRQDVVGTDFGVTREAETGSWLGLAHQGQGIGTEMRAAVLHFVFDRLGADTVTSAAMTDNARSLAVSRKLGYVPDGVQVAAVRGQARTLQRLRLDRAGWEAHRTVPVEVVGWTEECRALFGA
;
A
#
# COMPACT_ATOMS: atom_id res chain seq x y z
N MET A 1 -30.71 10.45 -3.90
CA MET A 1 -30.77 9.70 -2.62
C MET A 1 -29.46 9.94 -1.92
N GLU A 2 -29.42 10.95 -1.04
CA GLU A 2 -28.25 11.24 -0.21
C GLU A 2 -27.93 9.98 0.61
N GLN A 3 -26.76 9.37 0.35
CA GLN A 3 -26.24 8.37 1.26
C GLN A 3 -25.95 9.09 2.57
N GLN A 4 -26.80 8.91 3.58
CA GLN A 4 -26.47 9.27 4.95
C GLN A 4 -25.09 8.66 5.26
N LEU A 5 -24.11 9.53 5.51
CA LEU A 5 -22.76 9.15 5.92
C LEU A 5 -22.87 8.28 7.17
N ARG A 6 -22.71 6.96 7.00
CA ARG A 6 -22.69 6.00 8.09
C ARG A 6 -21.53 6.37 9.02
N ARG A 7 -21.82 6.65 10.28
CA ARG A 7 -20.78 6.84 11.29
C ARG A 7 -20.05 5.52 11.50
N HIS A 8 -18.73 5.54 11.39
CA HIS A 8 -17.88 4.40 11.67
C HIS A 8 -17.28 4.53 13.08
N HIS A 9 -17.33 3.46 13.90
CA HIS A 9 -16.59 3.43 15.17
C HIS A 9 -15.07 3.38 14.95
N TRP A 10 -14.64 2.82 13.82
CA TRP A 10 -13.28 2.91 13.32
C TRP A 10 -13.28 3.82 12.09
N PRO A 11 -12.98 5.12 12.24
CA PRO A 11 -13.27 6.13 11.23
C PRO A 11 -12.47 5.94 9.93
N LEU A 12 -11.36 5.20 9.96
CA LEU A 12 -10.55 4.89 8.78
C LEU A 12 -11.32 4.08 7.71
N TYR A 13 -12.37 3.34 8.08
CA TYR A 13 -13.26 2.69 7.12
C TYR A 13 -14.12 3.67 6.30
N GLY A 14 -14.21 4.94 6.73
CA GLY A 14 -14.86 6.01 5.97
C GLY A 14 -13.96 6.61 4.89
N ILE A 15 -12.64 6.39 4.94
CA ILE A 15 -11.70 6.98 3.99
C ILE A 15 -11.81 6.30 2.63
N ARG A 16 -11.87 7.12 1.56
CA ARG A 16 -11.71 6.70 0.16
C ARG A 16 -10.66 7.56 -0.50
N ILE A 17 -9.67 6.94 -1.14
CA ILE A 17 -8.67 7.63 -1.96
C ILE A 17 -8.96 7.26 -3.41
N ARG A 18 -9.33 8.25 -4.22
CA ARG A 18 -9.76 8.05 -5.61
C ARG A 18 -8.77 8.67 -6.58
N THR A 19 -8.54 7.95 -7.66
CA THR A 19 -7.79 8.40 -8.85
C THR A 19 -8.68 8.21 -10.07
N PRO A 20 -8.26 8.59 -11.30
CA PRO A 20 -9.09 8.44 -12.49
C PRO A 20 -9.59 7.01 -12.74
N ARG A 21 -8.83 5.98 -12.34
CA ARG A 21 -9.18 4.57 -12.59
C ARG A 21 -9.37 3.74 -11.32
N LEU A 22 -8.92 4.22 -10.15
CA LEU A 22 -8.82 3.41 -8.95
C LEU A 22 -9.55 4.04 -7.76
N GLU A 23 -10.07 3.19 -6.89
CA GLU A 23 -10.46 3.55 -5.52
C GLU A 23 -9.68 2.68 -4.54
N LEU A 24 -9.06 3.30 -3.53
CA LEU A 24 -8.35 2.65 -2.45
C LEU A 24 -9.10 2.88 -1.14
N SER A 25 -9.29 1.82 -0.37
CA SER A 25 -9.99 1.88 0.92
C SER A 25 -9.60 0.72 1.84
N LEU A 26 -9.78 0.90 3.15
CA LEU A 26 -9.74 -0.25 4.07
C LEU A 26 -10.90 -1.20 3.72
N PRO A 27 -10.63 -2.47 3.40
CA PRO A 27 -11.67 -3.38 2.94
C PRO A 27 -12.55 -3.85 4.10
N GLY A 28 -13.87 -3.70 3.95
CA GLY A 28 -14.83 -4.49 4.73
C GLY A 28 -14.75 -5.98 4.34
N LEU A 29 -15.41 -6.86 5.12
CA LEU A 29 -15.25 -8.32 4.96
C LEU A 29 -15.50 -8.83 3.53
N GLY A 30 -16.49 -8.30 2.81
CA GLY A 30 -16.75 -8.69 1.42
C GLY A 30 -15.61 -8.34 0.47
N LEU A 31 -15.17 -7.08 0.47
CA LEU A 31 -14.02 -6.66 -0.37
C LEU A 31 -12.72 -7.34 0.06
N LEU A 32 -12.59 -7.69 1.35
CA LEU A 32 -11.43 -8.43 1.83
C LEU A 32 -11.42 -9.88 1.33
N ASP A 33 -12.60 -10.51 1.19
CA ASP A 33 -12.74 -11.83 0.58
C ASP A 33 -12.41 -11.80 -0.92
N ASP A 34 -12.87 -10.76 -1.64
CA ASP A 34 -12.48 -10.52 -3.03
C ASP A 34 -10.95 -10.34 -3.16
N LEU A 35 -10.34 -9.53 -2.29
CA LEU A 35 -8.89 -9.32 -2.27
C LEU A 35 -8.12 -10.61 -1.97
N ALA A 36 -8.63 -11.43 -1.05
CA ALA A 36 -8.05 -12.74 -0.75
C ALA A 36 -8.12 -13.68 -1.96
N SER A 37 -9.21 -13.63 -2.73
CA SER A 37 -9.36 -14.37 -3.99
C SER A 37 -8.33 -13.93 -5.03
N VAL A 38 -8.11 -12.61 -5.20
CA VAL A 38 -7.06 -12.08 -6.10
C VAL A 38 -5.67 -12.59 -5.70
N ALA A 39 -5.38 -12.66 -4.39
CA ALA A 39 -4.13 -13.24 -3.92
C ALA A 39 -4.05 -14.74 -4.24
N ALA A 40 -5.11 -15.50 -3.97
CA ALA A 40 -5.20 -16.93 -4.24
C ALA A 40 -5.02 -17.25 -5.74
N ASP A 41 -5.52 -16.42 -6.65
CA ASP A 41 -5.39 -16.62 -8.10
C ASP A 41 -3.98 -16.36 -8.64
N GLY A 42 -3.12 -15.71 -7.85
CA GLY A 42 -1.69 -15.56 -8.12
C GLY A 42 -1.23 -14.11 -8.23
N VAL A 43 0.00 -13.87 -7.79
CA VAL A 43 0.58 -12.52 -7.63
C VAL A 43 1.87 -12.35 -8.44
N HIS A 44 2.65 -13.40 -8.64
CA HIS A 44 3.85 -13.40 -9.46
C HIS A 44 4.12 -14.82 -9.96
N ASP A 45 5.07 -14.97 -10.89
CA ASP A 45 5.57 -16.29 -11.26
C ASP A 45 6.18 -16.99 -10.04
N ALA A 46 5.89 -18.27 -9.82
CA ALA A 46 6.36 -18.99 -8.64
C ALA A 46 7.90 -19.12 -8.57
N ALA A 47 8.57 -19.05 -9.72
CA ALA A 47 10.04 -19.00 -9.80
C ALA A 47 10.60 -17.71 -9.19
N ASP A 48 9.84 -16.62 -9.22
CA ASP A 48 10.22 -15.34 -8.64
C ASP A 48 9.87 -15.27 -7.15
N MET A 49 10.53 -14.35 -6.44
CA MET A 49 10.11 -13.92 -5.10
C MET A 49 10.42 -12.43 -4.94
N PRO A 50 9.43 -11.54 -5.19
CA PRO A 50 9.61 -10.09 -5.09
C PRO A 50 9.46 -9.56 -3.66
N PHE A 51 9.08 -10.42 -2.71
CA PHE A 51 8.81 -10.06 -1.31
C PHE A 51 9.95 -10.51 -0.40
N THR A 52 10.22 -9.73 0.65
CA THR A 52 11.17 -10.11 1.72
C THR A 52 10.63 -11.26 2.56
N VAL A 53 9.33 -11.23 2.85
CA VAL A 53 8.60 -12.36 3.47
C VAL A 53 7.97 -13.18 2.34
N PRO A 54 8.31 -14.48 2.19
CA PRO A 54 7.80 -15.32 1.12
C PRO A 54 6.37 -15.82 1.39
N TRP A 55 5.43 -14.90 1.65
CA TRP A 55 4.05 -15.22 2.03
C TRP A 55 3.25 -15.91 0.91
N THR A 56 3.75 -15.90 -0.32
CA THR A 56 3.15 -16.56 -1.48
C THR A 56 3.58 -18.03 -1.66
N ASP A 57 4.58 -18.50 -0.91
CA ASP A 57 5.12 -19.88 -0.95
C ASP A 57 4.23 -20.89 -0.20
N VAL A 58 2.94 -20.85 -0.51
CA VAL A 58 1.90 -21.70 0.09
C VAL A 58 0.85 -22.04 -0.97
N THR A 59 -0.07 -22.93 -0.64
CA THR A 59 -1.18 -23.25 -1.55
C THR A 59 -2.07 -22.03 -1.81
N PRO A 60 -2.80 -21.97 -2.94
CA PRO A 60 -3.74 -20.89 -3.21
C PRO A 60 -4.73 -20.62 -2.06
N GLU A 61 -5.26 -21.68 -1.45
CA GLU A 61 -6.20 -21.61 -0.32
C GLU A 61 -5.56 -20.98 0.92
N GLU A 62 -4.36 -21.42 1.28
CA GLU A 62 -3.60 -20.86 2.40
C GLU A 62 -3.21 -19.40 2.13
N ARG A 63 -2.85 -19.06 0.90
CA ARG A 63 -2.49 -17.68 0.51
C ARG A 63 -3.67 -16.72 0.65
N GLY A 64 -4.87 -17.14 0.21
CA GLY A 64 -6.10 -16.38 0.41
C GLY A 64 -6.40 -16.17 1.89
N ARG A 65 -6.39 -17.25 2.69
CA ARG A 65 -6.61 -17.17 4.15
C ARG A 65 -5.59 -16.28 4.86
N ALA A 66 -4.31 -16.42 4.54
CA ALA A 66 -3.24 -15.63 5.12
C ALA A 66 -3.40 -14.14 4.77
N THR A 67 -3.80 -13.83 3.54
CA THR A 67 -4.08 -12.45 3.10
C THR A 67 -5.23 -11.84 3.92
N PHE A 68 -6.33 -12.59 4.06
CA PHE A 68 -7.49 -12.17 4.84
C PHE A 68 -7.13 -11.88 6.30
N LEU A 69 -6.48 -12.84 6.96
CA LEU A 69 -6.08 -12.73 8.36
C LEU A 69 -5.06 -11.61 8.58
N HIS A 70 -4.12 -11.43 7.65
CA HIS A 70 -3.13 -10.37 7.76
C HIS A 70 -3.77 -8.98 7.73
N VAL A 71 -4.74 -8.71 6.85
CA VAL A 71 -5.41 -7.39 6.82
C VAL A 71 -6.22 -7.14 8.10
N LEU A 72 -6.89 -8.17 8.64
CA LEU A 72 -7.57 -8.02 9.93
C LEU A 72 -6.58 -7.72 11.06
N ARG A 73 -5.40 -8.36 11.03
CA ARG A 73 -4.33 -8.11 11.99
C ARG A 73 -3.83 -6.66 11.92
N THR A 74 -3.62 -6.09 10.74
CA THR A 74 -3.13 -4.69 10.61
C THR A 74 -4.12 -3.67 11.18
N VAL A 75 -5.43 -3.96 11.12
CA VAL A 75 -6.46 -3.15 11.79
C VAL A 75 -6.45 -3.38 13.30
N ALA A 76 -6.35 -4.63 13.76
CA ALA A 76 -6.41 -4.97 15.18
C ALA A 76 -5.18 -4.52 15.98
N GLU A 77 -4.00 -4.47 15.35
CA GLU A 77 -2.74 -4.07 15.99
C GLU A 77 -2.46 -2.56 15.93
N TRP A 78 -3.40 -1.77 15.39
CA TRP A 78 -3.21 -0.34 15.18
C TRP A 78 -2.88 0.42 16.47
N ARG A 79 -1.79 1.19 16.45
CA ARG A 79 -1.41 2.17 17.48
C ARG A 79 -0.90 3.45 16.81
N PRO A 80 -1.08 4.64 17.41
CA PRO A 80 -0.53 5.88 16.86
C PRO A 80 0.98 5.82 16.59
N GLU A 81 1.72 5.08 17.40
CA GLU A 81 3.17 4.89 17.28
C GLU A 81 3.55 3.78 16.29
N SER A 82 2.61 2.91 15.91
CA SER A 82 2.87 1.78 15.02
C SER A 82 1.60 1.32 14.33
N TRP A 83 1.50 1.59 13.02
CA TRP A 83 0.31 1.26 12.24
C TRP A 83 0.67 0.78 10.84
N THR A 84 -0.25 0.03 10.23
CA THR A 84 -0.20 -0.36 8.82
C THR A 84 -1.56 -0.15 8.20
N LEU A 85 -1.67 0.82 7.30
CA LEU A 85 -2.88 1.11 6.54
C LEU A 85 -2.91 0.22 5.28
N SER A 86 -3.65 -0.89 5.37
CA SER A 86 -3.75 -1.89 4.31
C SER A 86 -4.94 -1.67 3.39
N LEU A 87 -4.72 -0.88 2.33
CA LEU A 87 -5.79 -0.49 1.42
C LEU A 87 -5.96 -1.53 0.32
N ALA A 88 -7.17 -2.06 0.17
CA ALA A 88 -7.56 -2.75 -1.04
C ALA A 88 -7.62 -1.74 -2.18
N VAL A 89 -7.03 -2.10 -3.32
CA VAL A 89 -7.08 -1.35 -4.57
C VAL A 89 -8.18 -1.93 -5.42
N THR A 90 -9.14 -1.10 -5.82
CA THR A 90 -10.23 -1.50 -6.71
C THR A 90 -10.18 -0.76 -8.03
N ARG A 91 -10.61 -1.44 -9.09
CA ARG A 91 -10.84 -0.87 -10.43
C ARG A 91 -12.21 -1.33 -10.90
N ASP A 92 -13.07 -0.41 -11.28
CA ASP A 92 -14.46 -0.70 -11.67
C ASP A 92 -15.20 -1.54 -10.61
N GLY A 93 -14.94 -1.25 -9.32
CA GLY A 93 -15.52 -1.95 -8.17
C GLY A 93 -14.93 -3.32 -7.84
N LYS A 94 -13.96 -3.82 -8.62
CA LYS A 94 -13.32 -5.12 -8.40
C LYS A 94 -11.97 -4.98 -7.74
N ALA A 95 -11.67 -5.81 -6.74
CA ALA A 95 -10.34 -5.88 -6.15
C ALA A 95 -9.30 -6.26 -7.21
N VAL A 96 -8.15 -5.57 -7.22
CA VAL A 96 -7.03 -5.86 -8.14
C VAL A 96 -5.69 -6.03 -7.43
N GLY A 97 -5.62 -5.66 -6.15
CA GLY A 97 -4.45 -5.82 -5.31
C GLY A 97 -4.50 -4.94 -4.07
N ARG A 98 -3.33 -4.68 -3.49
CA ARG A 98 -3.19 -3.99 -2.21
C ARG A 98 -2.04 -3.00 -2.24
N GLN A 99 -2.28 -1.84 -1.62
CA GLN A 99 -1.28 -0.82 -1.37
C GLN A 99 -1.24 -0.54 0.13
N ASP A 100 -0.09 -0.78 0.74
CA ASP A 100 0.16 -0.52 2.15
C ASP A 100 0.87 0.82 2.35
N VAL A 101 0.56 1.45 3.48
CA VAL A 101 1.37 2.50 4.10
C VAL A 101 1.67 2.08 5.51
N VAL A 102 2.93 2.15 5.93
CA VAL A 102 3.39 1.78 7.28
C VAL A 102 3.96 3.03 7.95
N GLY A 103 3.61 3.22 9.22
CA GLY A 103 4.20 4.25 10.07
C GLY A 103 4.75 3.64 11.35
N THR A 104 5.98 4.04 11.70
CA THR A 104 6.61 3.75 12.99
C THR A 104 7.08 5.06 13.57
N ASP A 105 6.57 5.40 14.74
CA ASP A 105 6.74 6.69 15.41
C ASP A 105 6.47 7.88 14.47
N PHE A 106 5.45 7.75 13.60
CA PHE A 106 5.18 8.71 12.51
C PHE A 106 4.98 10.14 13.02
N GLY A 107 4.34 10.31 14.19
CA GLY A 107 4.16 11.61 14.82
C GLY A 107 5.45 12.36 15.14
N VAL A 108 6.56 11.62 15.26
CA VAL A 108 7.91 12.14 15.52
C VAL A 108 8.72 12.20 14.23
N THR A 109 8.78 11.09 13.48
CA THR A 109 9.68 10.94 12.33
C THR A 109 9.16 11.63 11.07
N ARG A 110 7.84 11.79 10.96
CA ARG A 110 7.14 12.20 9.73
C ARG A 110 7.58 11.39 8.50
N GLU A 111 8.03 10.16 8.71
CA GLU A 111 8.45 9.21 7.67
C GLU A 111 7.47 8.04 7.61
N ALA A 112 6.99 7.71 6.41
CA ALA A 112 6.16 6.53 6.17
C ALA A 112 6.83 5.60 5.16
N GLU A 113 6.54 4.31 5.20
CA GLU A 113 6.99 3.33 4.21
C GLU A 113 5.81 2.87 3.35
N THR A 114 6.05 2.56 2.07
CA THR A 114 5.05 1.97 1.18
C THR A 114 5.45 0.58 0.67
N GLY A 115 4.49 -0.35 0.75
CA GLY A 115 4.57 -1.70 0.19
C GLY A 115 3.35 -2.00 -0.68
N SER A 116 3.45 -2.95 -1.61
CA SER A 116 2.31 -3.24 -2.49
C SER A 116 2.42 -4.54 -3.28
N TRP A 117 1.28 -5.03 -3.75
CA TRP A 117 1.19 -6.09 -4.75
C TRP A 117 -0.08 -5.95 -5.60
N LEU A 118 -0.07 -6.55 -6.79
CA LEU A 118 -1.22 -6.66 -7.68
C LEU A 118 -1.38 -8.12 -8.10
N GLY A 119 -2.63 -8.56 -8.24
CA GLY A 119 -2.90 -9.86 -8.87
C GLY A 119 -2.27 -9.93 -10.26
N LEU A 120 -1.77 -11.10 -10.65
CA LEU A 120 -0.95 -11.27 -11.85
C LEU A 120 -1.65 -10.73 -13.11
N ALA A 121 -2.96 -10.96 -13.23
CA ALA A 121 -3.80 -10.50 -14.34
C ALA A 121 -3.95 -8.96 -14.45
N HIS A 122 -3.60 -8.22 -13.40
CA HIS A 122 -3.76 -6.76 -13.32
C HIS A 122 -2.44 -6.00 -13.50
N GLN A 123 -1.33 -6.72 -13.67
CA GLN A 123 -0.01 -6.11 -13.82
C GLN A 123 0.23 -5.58 -15.24
N GLY A 124 1.22 -4.69 -15.38
CA GLY A 124 1.59 -4.11 -16.69
C GLY A 124 0.62 -3.04 -17.23
N GLN A 125 -0.45 -2.72 -16.52
CA GLN A 125 -1.51 -1.79 -16.97
C GLN A 125 -1.40 -0.37 -16.37
N GLY A 126 -0.26 -0.05 -15.75
CA GLY A 126 -0.02 1.22 -15.06
C GLY A 126 -0.70 1.36 -13.69
N ILE A 127 -1.45 0.35 -13.23
CA ILE A 127 -2.15 0.35 -11.93
C ILE A 127 -1.17 0.56 -10.78
N GLY A 128 0.00 -0.08 -10.82
CA GLY A 128 1.00 0.03 -9.75
C GLY A 128 1.54 1.45 -9.55
N THR A 129 1.72 2.20 -10.64
CA THR A 129 2.11 3.61 -10.55
C THR A 129 0.99 4.46 -9.96
N GLU A 130 -0.25 4.24 -10.41
CA GLU A 130 -1.40 5.04 -9.99
C GLU A 130 -1.80 4.78 -8.53
N MET A 131 -1.82 3.53 -8.07
CA MET A 131 -2.14 3.20 -6.67
C MET A 131 -1.09 3.77 -5.70
N ARG A 132 0.19 3.77 -6.10
CA ARG A 132 1.26 4.37 -5.29
C ARG A 132 1.13 5.89 -5.27
N ALA A 133 0.82 6.52 -6.41
CA ALA A 133 0.55 7.96 -6.45
C ALA A 133 -0.61 8.37 -5.53
N ALA A 134 -1.66 7.55 -5.46
CA ALA A 134 -2.79 7.76 -4.54
C ALA A 134 -2.35 7.85 -3.08
N VAL A 135 -1.60 6.85 -2.59
CA VAL A 135 -1.16 6.86 -1.19
C VAL A 135 -0.08 7.89 -0.92
N LEU A 136 0.78 8.21 -1.89
CA LEU A 136 1.73 9.32 -1.75
C LEU A 136 1.01 10.64 -1.52
N HIS A 137 -0.01 10.94 -2.34
CA HIS A 137 -0.82 12.13 -2.12
C HIS A 137 -1.45 12.13 -0.74
N PHE A 138 -2.09 11.03 -0.32
CA PHE A 138 -2.66 10.94 1.02
C PHE A 138 -1.64 11.20 2.14
N VAL A 139 -0.45 10.59 2.06
CA VAL A 139 0.57 10.70 3.09
C VAL A 139 1.21 12.09 3.14
N PHE A 140 1.54 12.70 2.00
CA PHE A 140 2.12 14.05 1.98
C PHE A 140 1.08 15.15 2.25
N ASP A 141 -0.13 15.04 1.69
CA ASP A 141 -1.15 16.11 1.71
C ASP A 141 -2.07 16.04 2.93
N ARG A 142 -2.42 14.84 3.41
CA ARG A 142 -3.31 14.67 4.57
C ARG A 142 -2.54 14.39 5.85
N LEU A 143 -1.58 13.45 5.83
CA LEU A 143 -0.80 13.09 7.02
C LEU A 143 0.36 14.05 7.31
N GLY A 144 0.79 14.83 6.32
CA GLY A 144 1.88 15.80 6.50
C GLY A 144 3.25 15.14 6.66
N ALA A 145 3.50 14.02 5.98
CA ALA A 145 4.83 13.40 5.98
C ALA A 145 5.88 14.33 5.37
N ASP A 146 7.12 14.21 5.84
CA ASP A 146 8.28 14.87 5.25
C ASP A 146 8.96 13.96 4.22
N THR A 147 8.95 12.65 4.50
CA THR A 147 9.55 11.64 3.61
C THR A 147 8.69 10.39 3.52
N VAL A 148 8.76 9.71 2.37
CA VAL A 148 8.21 8.37 2.17
C VAL A 148 9.31 7.46 1.63
N THR A 149 9.44 6.28 2.22
CA THR A 149 10.42 5.28 1.82
C THR A 149 9.75 4.08 1.15
N SER A 150 10.55 3.32 0.40
CA SER A 150 10.19 2.03 -0.14
C SER A 150 11.46 1.21 -0.37
N ALA A 151 11.32 -0.10 -0.50
CA ALA A 151 12.42 -0.97 -0.88
C ALA A 151 11.94 -2.02 -1.87
N ALA A 152 12.82 -2.40 -2.79
CA ALA A 152 12.55 -3.47 -3.75
C ALA A 152 13.83 -4.27 -4.02
N MET A 153 13.68 -5.56 -4.27
CA MET A 153 14.79 -6.38 -4.76
C MET A 153 15.43 -5.73 -5.99
N THR A 154 16.76 -5.78 -6.10
CA THR A 154 17.48 -5.16 -7.22
C THR A 154 17.11 -5.76 -8.59
N ASP A 155 16.60 -7.00 -8.60
CA ASP A 155 16.07 -7.69 -9.77
C ASP A 155 14.58 -7.39 -10.05
N ASN A 156 13.86 -6.72 -9.15
CA ASN A 156 12.46 -6.33 -9.34
C ASN A 156 12.35 -5.02 -10.14
N ALA A 157 12.64 -5.11 -11.43
CA ALA A 157 12.63 -3.96 -12.35
C ALA A 157 11.27 -3.22 -12.39
N ARG A 158 10.14 -3.93 -12.20
CA ARG A 158 8.79 -3.36 -12.22
C ARG A 158 8.58 -2.38 -11.06
N SER A 159 8.89 -2.80 -9.83
CA SER A 159 8.75 -1.96 -8.64
C SER A 159 9.72 -0.74 -8.68
N LEU A 160 10.96 -0.98 -9.12
CA LEU A 160 11.95 0.09 -9.28
C LEU A 160 11.51 1.12 -10.34
N ALA A 161 10.89 0.68 -11.44
CA ALA A 161 10.36 1.57 -12.45
C ALA A 161 9.18 2.42 -11.94
N VAL A 162 8.29 1.84 -11.12
CA VAL A 162 7.21 2.61 -10.47
C VAL A 162 7.81 3.70 -9.58
N SER A 163 8.79 3.35 -8.76
CA SER A 163 9.41 4.30 -7.82
C SER A 163 10.11 5.44 -8.55
N ARG A 164 10.91 5.15 -9.58
CA ARG A 164 11.57 6.18 -10.40
C ARG A 164 10.57 7.14 -11.06
N LYS A 165 9.46 6.62 -11.61
CA LYS A 165 8.41 7.45 -12.23
C LYS A 165 7.76 8.43 -11.25
N LEU A 166 7.73 8.08 -9.96
CA LEU A 166 7.12 8.88 -8.90
C LEU A 166 8.12 9.80 -8.18
N GLY A 167 9.36 9.90 -8.69
CA GLY A 167 10.38 10.82 -8.18
C GLY A 167 11.23 10.27 -7.04
N TYR A 168 11.09 8.98 -6.66
CA TYR A 168 11.96 8.39 -5.65
C TYR A 168 13.41 8.35 -6.13
N VAL A 169 14.33 8.57 -5.20
CA VAL A 169 15.77 8.43 -5.39
C VAL A 169 16.34 7.28 -4.56
N PRO A 170 17.42 6.61 -5.00
CA PRO A 170 18.16 5.66 -4.16
C PRO A 170 18.63 6.29 -2.84
N ASP A 171 18.38 5.63 -1.70
CA ASP A 171 18.83 6.08 -0.36
C ASP A 171 19.67 5.05 0.40
N GLY A 172 20.03 3.94 -0.25
CA GLY A 172 20.89 2.91 0.31
C GLY A 172 20.58 1.52 -0.22
N VAL A 173 21.25 0.53 0.35
CA VAL A 173 21.02 -0.89 0.07
C VAL A 173 20.80 -1.66 1.35
N GLN A 174 20.02 -2.73 1.28
CA GLN A 174 19.79 -3.65 2.39
C GLN A 174 19.93 -5.09 1.88
N VAL A 175 20.49 -5.98 2.70
CA VAL A 175 20.52 -7.41 2.41
C VAL A 175 19.52 -8.11 3.32
N ALA A 176 18.69 -8.98 2.75
CA ALA A 176 17.73 -9.80 3.47
C ALA A 176 17.88 -11.28 3.07
N ALA A 177 17.54 -12.18 4.01
CA ALA A 177 17.42 -13.59 3.71
C ALA A 177 16.03 -13.89 3.13
N VAL A 178 15.97 -14.38 1.90
CA VAL A 178 14.72 -14.75 1.20
C VAL A 178 14.89 -16.14 0.64
N ARG A 179 13.99 -17.07 1.01
CA ARG A 179 14.12 -18.51 0.67
C ARG A 179 15.52 -19.06 1.01
N GLY A 180 16.09 -18.64 2.15
CA GLY A 180 17.42 -19.06 2.60
C GLY A 180 18.61 -18.46 1.82
N GLN A 181 18.37 -17.55 0.88
CA GLN A 181 19.42 -16.89 0.09
C GLN A 181 19.52 -15.41 0.44
N ALA A 182 20.74 -14.86 0.39
CA ALA A 182 20.96 -13.43 0.51
C ALA A 182 20.46 -12.72 -0.77
N ARG A 183 19.51 -11.80 -0.61
CA ARG A 183 18.98 -10.95 -1.67
C ARG A 183 19.20 -9.48 -1.30
N THR A 184 19.57 -8.67 -2.29
CA THR A 184 19.80 -7.24 -2.11
C THR A 184 18.56 -6.46 -2.49
N LEU A 185 18.17 -5.53 -1.63
CA LEU A 185 17.15 -4.53 -1.86
C LEU A 185 17.79 -3.18 -2.12
N GLN A 186 17.32 -2.49 -3.15
CA GLN A 186 17.50 -1.06 -3.30
C GLN A 186 16.51 -0.36 -2.39
N ARG A 187 17.02 0.42 -1.43
CA ARG A 187 16.19 1.34 -0.65
C ARG A 187 16.01 2.64 -1.41
N LEU A 188 14.84 3.23 -1.28
CA LEU A 188 14.37 4.37 -2.04
C LEU A 188 13.70 5.36 -1.10
N ARG A 189 13.92 6.65 -1.35
CA ARG A 189 13.33 7.76 -0.59
C ARG A 189 12.72 8.79 -1.53
N LEU A 190 11.58 9.32 -1.13
CA LEU A 190 10.91 10.46 -1.75
C LEU A 190 10.67 11.49 -0.67
N ASP A 191 11.14 12.72 -0.87
CA ASP A 191 10.81 13.84 -0.01
C ASP A 191 9.63 14.64 -0.59
N ARG A 192 9.16 15.63 0.19
CA ARG A 192 8.05 16.50 -0.23
C ARG A 192 8.32 17.22 -1.55
N ALA A 193 9.52 17.76 -1.75
CA ALA A 193 9.87 18.50 -2.96
C ALA A 193 9.87 17.59 -4.19
N GLY A 194 10.44 16.39 -4.07
CA GLY A 194 10.42 15.36 -5.10
C GLY A 194 8.99 14.94 -5.44
N TRP A 195 8.12 14.75 -4.43
CA TRP A 195 6.71 14.45 -4.66
C TRP A 195 5.99 15.59 -5.39
N GLU A 196 6.15 16.83 -4.96
CA GLU A 196 5.52 18.00 -5.58
C GLU A 196 5.94 18.19 -7.04
N ALA A 197 7.22 17.94 -7.35
CA ALA A 197 7.75 18.05 -8.71
C ALA A 197 7.25 16.95 -9.66
N HIS A 198 6.85 15.78 -9.13
CA HIS A 198 6.50 14.61 -9.94
C HIS A 198 5.02 14.20 -9.85
N ARG A 199 4.22 14.80 -8.97
CA ARG A 199 2.80 14.46 -8.83
C ARG A 199 2.02 14.88 -10.08
N THR A 200 1.56 13.90 -10.84
CA THR A 200 0.79 14.10 -12.08
C THR A 200 -0.59 13.44 -12.05
N VAL A 201 -0.81 12.50 -11.13
CA VAL A 201 -2.09 11.82 -10.97
C VAL A 201 -3.00 12.69 -10.10
N PRO A 202 -4.21 13.08 -10.56
CA PRO A 202 -5.18 13.74 -9.71
C PRO A 202 -5.70 12.74 -8.67
N VAL A 203 -5.75 13.16 -7.41
CA VAL A 203 -6.18 12.33 -6.28
C VAL A 203 -7.22 13.09 -5.47
N GLU A 204 -8.32 12.42 -5.15
CA GLU A 204 -9.34 12.91 -4.22
C GLU A 204 -9.31 12.04 -2.97
N VAL A 205 -9.38 12.67 -1.79
CA VAL A 205 -9.51 11.96 -0.50
C VAL A 205 -10.83 12.35 0.13
N VAL A 206 -11.73 11.38 0.29
CA VAL A 206 -13.06 11.54 0.89
C VAL A 206 -13.10 10.85 2.25
N GLY A 207 -13.91 11.36 3.18
CA GLY A 207 -14.10 10.76 4.51
C GLY A 207 -12.94 11.00 5.48
N TRP A 208 -11.99 11.85 5.12
CA TRP A 208 -10.93 12.31 6.02
C TRP A 208 -11.48 13.30 7.06
N THR A 209 -11.20 13.04 8.33
CA THR A 209 -11.63 13.87 9.47
C THR A 209 -10.50 14.04 10.47
N GLU A 210 -10.68 14.95 11.44
CA GLU A 210 -9.72 15.11 12.54
C GLU A 210 -9.65 13.86 13.44
N GLU A 211 -10.76 13.15 13.62
CA GLU A 211 -10.76 11.83 14.29
C GLU A 211 -9.88 10.82 13.56
N CYS A 212 -9.83 10.86 12.21
CA CYS A 212 -8.90 10.03 11.46
C CYS A 212 -7.44 10.43 11.74
N ARG A 213 -7.14 11.74 11.71
CA ARG A 213 -5.78 12.27 11.91
C ARG A 213 -5.17 11.79 13.23
N ALA A 214 -5.93 11.88 14.32
CA ALA A 214 -5.47 11.50 15.65
C ALA A 214 -5.00 10.03 15.74
N LEU A 215 -5.54 9.13 14.92
CA LEU A 215 -5.15 7.71 14.91
C LEU A 215 -3.76 7.47 14.31
N PHE A 216 -3.22 8.39 13.53
CA PHE A 216 -1.89 8.26 12.91
C PHE A 216 -0.75 8.84 13.76
N GLY A 217 -1.08 9.39 14.94
CA GLY A 217 -0.13 10.15 15.78
C GLY A 217 0.30 11.48 15.14
N ALA A 218 -0.44 11.96 14.14
CA ALA A 218 -0.06 13.07 13.26
C ALA A 218 -0.55 14.45 13.71
#